data_AF-A0A1H4B7F9-F1
#
_entry.id   AF-A0A1H4B7F9-F1
#
_cell.length_a   1.000
_cell.length_b   1.000
_cell.length_c   1.000
_cell.angle_alpha   90.00
_cell.angle_beta   90.00
_cell.angle_gamma   90.00
#
_symmetry.space_group_name_H-M   'P 1'
#
loop_
_entity.id
_entity.type
_entity.pdbx_description
1 polymer ?
#
loop_
_entity_poly.entity_id
_entity_poly.type
_entity_poly.pdbx_seq_one_letter_code
_entity_poly.pdbx_strand_id
1 'polypeptide(L)'
;MNNVPTPTPHPKLYLLAMGAGFAGLIAWFVIGRSLGILDWISGLFPESHAGAGLMVAIMALMTPGFLLWKYYNRWIEKRLKVKGRYYEDGVYLPPKQK
;
A
#
# COMPACT_ATOMS: atom_id res chain seq x y z
N MET A 1 18.31 -26.60 13.46
CA MET A 1 17.90 -26.18 12.11
C MET A 1 18.01 -24.66 12.05
N ASN A 2 19.01 -24.15 11.32
CA ASN A 2 19.36 -22.73 11.29
C ASN A 2 18.38 -21.98 10.37
N ASN A 3 17.49 -21.16 10.93
CA ASN A 3 16.61 -20.29 10.17
C ASN A 3 17.31 -18.94 9.93
N VAL A 4 18.31 -18.93 9.05
CA VAL A 4 18.75 -17.65 8.46
C VAL A 4 17.56 -17.09 7.68
N PRO A 5 17.13 -15.83 7.90
CA PRO A 5 16.10 -15.22 7.09
C PRO A 5 16.57 -15.21 5.64
N THR A 6 15.96 -16.05 4.81
CA THR A 6 16.26 -16.09 3.38
C THR A 6 15.96 -14.71 2.80
N PRO A 7 16.90 -14.09 2.06
CA PRO A 7 16.63 -12.85 1.34
C PRO A 7 15.39 -13.04 0.46
N THR A 8 14.62 -11.97 0.26
CA THR A 8 13.43 -12.01 -0.58
C THR A 8 13.77 -12.67 -1.92
N PRO A 9 13.06 -13.75 -2.32
CA PRO A 9 13.49 -14.57 -3.45
C PRO A 9 13.66 -13.76 -4.74
N HIS A 10 12.81 -12.73 -4.92
CA HIS A 10 12.79 -11.90 -6.12
C HIS A 10 12.54 -10.41 -5.80
N PRO A 11 13.58 -9.64 -5.41
CA PRO A 11 13.42 -8.24 -5.00
C PRO A 11 12.95 -7.31 -6.14
N LYS A 12 13.38 -7.57 -7.38
CA LYS A 12 12.97 -6.79 -8.55
C LYS A 12 11.48 -6.97 -8.88
N LEU A 13 10.97 -8.20 -8.76
CA LEU A 13 9.56 -8.50 -8.99
C LEU A 13 8.67 -7.85 -7.93
N TYR A 14 9.13 -7.80 -6.67
CA TYR A 14 8.43 -7.08 -5.62
C TYR A 14 8.36 -5.57 -5.88
N LEU A 15 9.45 -4.96 -6.35
CA LEU A 15 9.47 -3.54 -6.72
C LEU A 15 8.49 -3.24 -7.88
N LEU A 16 8.49 -4.08 -8.92
CA LEU A 16 7.53 -3.96 -10.03
C LEU A 16 6.08 -4.12 -9.56
N ALA A 17 5.83 -5.08 -8.66
CA ALA A 17 4.49 -5.28 -8.08
C ALA A 17 4.06 -4.07 -7.25
N MET A 18 4.96 -3.46 -6.49
CA MET A 18 4.67 -2.25 -5.71
C MET A 18 4.37 -1.05 -6.62
N GLY A 19 5.14 -0.89 -7.71
CA GLY A 19 4.88 0.11 -8.75
C GLY A 19 3.54 -0.09 -9.45
N ALA A 20 3.18 -1.34 -9.77
CA ALA A 20 1.88 -1.68 -10.36
C ALA A 20 0.72 -1.39 -9.41
N GLY A 21 0.90 -1.68 -8.11
CA GLY A 21 -0.03 -1.24 -7.09
C GLY A 21 -0.21 0.27 -7.17
N PHE A 22 0.89 1.03 -7.20
CA PHE A 22 0.86 2.50 -7.13
C PHE A 22 0.13 3.11 -8.32
N ALA A 23 0.38 2.58 -9.52
CA ALA A 23 -0.40 2.90 -10.70
C ALA A 23 -1.90 2.60 -10.51
N GLY A 24 -2.24 1.50 -9.83
CA GLY A 24 -3.62 1.16 -9.45
C GLY A 24 -4.29 2.19 -8.54
N LEU A 25 -3.57 2.79 -7.58
CA LEU A 25 -4.10 3.88 -6.75
C LEU A 25 -4.36 5.15 -7.57
N ILE A 26 -3.46 5.48 -8.50
CA ILE A 26 -3.65 6.61 -9.41
C ILE A 26 -4.90 6.37 -10.26
N ALA A 27 -5.04 5.18 -10.84
CA ALA A 27 -6.20 4.80 -11.64
C ALA A 27 -7.49 4.89 -10.82
N TRP A 28 -7.49 4.41 -9.57
CA TRP A 28 -8.62 4.52 -8.65
C TRP A 28 -9.02 5.98 -8.40
N PHE A 29 -8.06 6.86 -8.15
CA PHE A 29 -8.32 8.29 -7.98
C PHE A 29 -8.90 8.92 -9.26
N VAL A 30 -8.34 8.61 -10.43
CA VAL A 30 -8.80 9.15 -11.72
C VAL A 30 -10.24 8.70 -12.01
N ILE A 31 -10.57 7.43 -11.75
CA ILE A 31 -11.93 6.91 -11.90
C ILE A 31 -12.89 7.62 -10.95
N GLY A 32 -12.51 7.80 -9.68
CA GLY A 32 -13.35 8.52 -8.72
C GLY A 32 -13.59 9.98 -9.10
N ARG A 33 -12.56 10.62 -9.66
CA ARG A 33 -12.66 11.98 -10.19
C ARG A 33 -13.55 12.04 -11.43
N SER A 34 -13.40 11.12 -12.38
CA SER A 34 -14.18 11.13 -13.62
C SER A 34 -15.66 10.81 -13.39
N LEU A 35 -15.98 10.03 -12.35
CA LEU A 35 -17.34 9.78 -11.89
C LEU A 35 -17.97 10.97 -11.14
N GLY A 36 -17.22 12.06 -10.89
CA GLY A 36 -17.72 13.24 -10.20
C GLY A 36 -17.96 13.05 -8.71
N ILE A 37 -17.40 12.00 -8.09
CA ILE A 37 -17.62 11.68 -6.66
C ILE A 37 -17.11 12.84 -5.77
N LEU A 38 -16.03 13.50 -6.18
CA LEU A 38 -15.45 14.62 -5.44
C LEU A 38 -16.40 15.84 -5.42
N ASP A 39 -17.03 16.14 -6.54
CA ASP A 39 -17.96 17.27 -6.67
C ASP A 39 -19.28 16.94 -5.95
N TRP A 40 -19.74 15.70 -6.06
CA TRP A 40 -20.94 15.22 -5.36
C TRP A 40 -20.81 15.34 -3.84
N ILE A 41 -19.70 14.91 -3.25
CA ILE A 41 -19.49 14.99 -1.80
C ILE A 41 -19.21 16.43 -1.36
N SER A 42 -18.42 17.19 -2.11
CA SER A 42 -18.12 18.57 -1.74
C SER A 42 -19.33 19.49 -1.83
N GLY A 43 -20.30 19.20 -2.71
CA GLY A 43 -21.59 19.89 -2.78
C GLY A 43 -22.51 19.70 -1.57
N LEU A 44 -22.21 18.76 -0.67
CA LEU A 44 -22.91 18.60 0.60
C LEU A 44 -22.47 19.63 1.66
N PHE A 45 -21.40 20.38 1.40
CA PHE A 45 -20.84 21.35 2.33
C PHE A 45 -21.14 22.78 1.90
N PRO A 46 -21.32 23.72 2.85
CA PRO A 46 -21.47 25.14 2.54
C PRO A 46 -20.20 25.70 1.87
N GLU A 47 -20.36 26.69 0.98
CA GLU A 47 -19.25 27.32 0.24
C GLU A 47 -18.14 27.86 1.17
N SER A 48 -18.52 28.37 2.35
CA SER A 48 -17.59 28.83 3.39
C SER A 48 -16.58 27.77 3.83
N HIS A 49 -16.86 26.48 3.65
CA HIS A 49 -16.02 25.35 4.07
C HIS A 49 -15.70 24.41 2.90
N ALA A 50 -15.70 24.92 1.67
CA ALA A 50 -15.46 24.12 0.46
C ALA A 50 -14.14 23.31 0.51
N GLY A 51 -13.08 23.88 1.09
CA GLY A 51 -11.80 23.17 1.26
C GLY A 51 -11.88 21.97 2.21
N ALA A 52 -12.63 22.08 3.31
CA ALA A 52 -12.86 20.98 4.25
C ALA A 52 -13.76 19.90 3.61
N GLY A 53 -14.78 20.31 2.85
CA GLY A 53 -15.63 19.39 2.09
C GLY A 53 -14.85 18.58 1.05
N LEU A 54 -13.90 19.22 0.34
CA LEU A 54 -12.99 18.53 -0.58
C LEU A 54 -12.12 17.50 0.15
N MET A 55 -11.59 17.82 1.33
CA MET A 55 -10.81 16.86 2.12
C MET A 55 -11.65 15.64 2.52
N VAL A 56 -12.89 15.83 2.96
CA VAL A 56 -13.81 14.72 3.28
C VAL A 56 -14.10 13.88 2.05
N ALA A 57 -14.34 14.52 0.89
CA ALA A 57 -14.56 13.83 -0.36
C ALA A 57 -13.36 12.95 -0.76
N ILE A 58 -12.14 13.48 -0.64
CA ILE A 58 -10.91 12.74 -0.91
C ILE A 58 -10.75 11.58 0.08
N MET A 59 -10.99 11.81 1.37
CA MET A 59 -10.92 10.75 2.39
C MET A 59 -11.90 9.62 2.06
N ALA A 60 -13.17 9.95 1.81
CA ALA A 60 -14.20 8.97 1.46
C ALA A 60 -13.84 8.19 0.19
N LEU A 61 -13.27 8.85 -0.82
CA LEU A 61 -12.84 8.20 -2.06
C LEU A 61 -11.60 7.31 -1.87
N MET A 62 -10.63 7.74 -1.06
CA MET A 62 -9.35 7.06 -0.89
C MET A 62 -9.40 5.91 0.12
N THR A 63 -10.23 5.97 1.16
CA THR A 63 -10.39 4.87 2.13
C THR A 63 -10.60 3.49 1.47
N PRO A 64 -11.56 3.32 0.53
CA PRO A 64 -11.70 2.03 -0.17
C PRO A 64 -10.51 1.71 -1.08
N GLY A 65 -9.87 2.71 -1.69
CA GLY A 65 -8.65 2.52 -2.48
C GLY A 65 -7.49 1.95 -1.65
N PHE A 66 -7.29 2.46 -0.44
CA PHE A 66 -6.29 1.94 0.50
C PHE A 66 -6.62 0.55 1.03
N LEU A 67 -7.91 0.21 1.19
CA LEU A 67 -8.30 -1.15 1.53
C LEU A 67 -7.95 -2.13 0.40
N LEU A 68 -8.26 -1.80 -0.85
CA LEU A 68 -7.87 -2.60 -2.02
C LEU A 68 -6.35 -2.76 -2.10
N TRP A 69 -5.61 -1.66 -1.91
CA TRP A 69 -4.15 -1.68 -1.83
C TRP A 69 -3.61 -2.64 -0.77
N LYS A 70 -4.17 -2.60 0.44
CA LYS A 70 -3.80 -3.50 1.54
C LYS A 70 -3.98 -4.97 1.16
N TYR A 71 -5.10 -5.32 0.53
CA TYR A 71 -5.34 -6.69 0.08
C TYR A 71 -4.40 -7.09 -1.06
N TYR A 72 -4.14 -6.19 -2.00
CA TYR A 72 -3.17 -6.39 -3.07
C TYR A 72 -1.76 -6.66 -2.52
N ASN A 73 -1.26 -5.83 -1.61
CA ASN A 73 0.05 -6.02 -0.99
C ASN A 73 0.14 -7.36 -0.25
N ARG A 74 -0.88 -7.69 0.56
CA ARG A 74 -0.91 -8.98 1.27
C ARG A 74 -0.94 -10.17 0.31
N TRP A 75 -1.59 -10.03 -0.85
CA TRP A 75 -1.60 -11.05 -1.89
C TRP A 75 -0.23 -11.20 -2.55
N ILE A 76 0.43 -10.09 -2.90
CA ILE A 76 1.80 -10.08 -3.47
C ILE A 76 2.81 -10.68 -2.51
N GLU A 77 2.78 -10.29 -1.22
CA GLU A 77 3.67 -10.83 -0.19
C GLU A 77 3.53 -12.35 -0.04
N LYS A 78 2.28 -12.86 -0.03
CA LYS A 78 2.01 -14.30 -0.01
C LYS A 78 2.53 -15.01 -1.27
N ARG A 79 2.35 -14.41 -2.45
CA ARG A 79 2.79 -14.98 -3.73
C ARG A 79 4.31 -15.01 -3.87
N LEU A 80 4.99 -13.94 -3.48
CA LEU A 80 6.44 -13.79 -3.59
C LEU A 80 7.20 -14.34 -2.37
N LYS A 81 6.49 -14.88 -1.36
CA LYS A 81 7.04 -15.41 -0.11
C LYS A 81 8.01 -14.41 0.54
N VAL A 82 7.65 -13.14 0.52
CA VAL A 82 8.44 -12.06 1.11
C VAL A 82 8.47 -12.29 2.61
N LYS A 83 9.65 -12.62 3.15
CA LYS A 83 9.88 -12.70 4.60
C LYS A 83 10.53 -11.39 5.05
N GLY A 84 10.03 -10.82 6.13
CA GLY A 84 10.68 -9.69 6.79
C GLY A 84 12.05 -10.10 7.31
N ARG A 85 13.05 -9.25 7.11
CA ARG A 85 14.34 -9.34 7.79
C ARG A 85 14.19 -8.54 9.08
N TYR A 86 14.30 -9.18 10.24
CA TYR A 86 14.31 -8.43 11.50
C TYR A 86 15.69 -7.81 11.69
N TYR A 87 15.76 -6.58 12.20
CA TYR A 87 17.03 -5.90 12.43
C TYR A 87 17.96 -6.69 13.37
N GLU A 88 17.38 -7.51 14.25
CA GLU A 88 18.08 -8.39 15.18
C GLU A 88 18.81 -9.56 14.49
N ASP A 89 18.35 -9.97 13.31
CA ASP A 89 18.94 -11.10 12.55
C ASP A 89 20.35 -10.79 12.02
N GLY A 90 20.76 -9.51 12.00
CA GLY A 90 22.10 -9.07 11.59
C GLY A 90 23.11 -8.93 12.72
N VAL A 91 22.65 -8.91 13.99
CA VAL A 91 23.49 -8.66 15.17
C VAL A 91 23.87 -9.97 15.86
N TYR A 92 22.94 -10.93 15.91
CA TYR A 92 23.19 -12.24 16.49
C TYR A 92 23.73 -13.22 15.44
N LEU A 93 25.03 -13.15 15.17
CA LEU A 93 25.71 -14.25 14.49
C LEU A 93 25.68 -15.49 15.43
N PRO A 94 25.25 -16.68 14.96
CA PRO A 94 25.27 -17.86 15.80
C PRO A 94 26.72 -18.15 16.24
N PRO A 95 26.92 -18.63 17.48
CA PRO A 95 28.26 -18.95 17.97
C PRO A 95 28.91 -19.96 17.02
N LYS A 96 30.17 -19.70 16.61
CA LYS A 96 30.98 -20.65 15.83
C LYS A 96 30.97 -22.00 16.55
N GLN A 97 30.29 -22.99 15.98
CA GLN A 97 30.47 -24.38 16.37
C GLN A 97 31.90 -24.79 15.96
N LYS A 98 32.68 -25.23 16.95
CA LYS A 98 34.02 -25.81 16.77
C LYS A 98 33.94 -27.11 15.98
#